data_AF-A0A9E0YB01-F1
#
_entry.id   AF-A0A9E0YB01-F1
#
_cell.length_a   1.000
_cell.length_b   1.000
_cell.length_c   1.000
_cell.angle_alpha   90.00
_cell.angle_beta   90.00
_cell.angle_gamma   90.00
#
_symmetry.space_group_name_H-M   'P 1'
#
loop_
_entity.id
_entity.type
_entity.pdbx_description
1 polymer ?
#
loop_
_entity_poly.entity_id
_entity_poly.type
_entity_poly.pdbx_seq_one_letter_code
_entity_poly.pdbx_strand_id
1 'polypeptide(L)' 'MKKFLLLFLSLGTVAFVIAGVFAFINYLTGWHLGFKGEAVPGDPVMGVLFLVLAGVFGGLSRWMERKNAAPEPKKAD' A
#
# COMPACT_ATOMS: atom_id res chain seq x y z
N MET A 1 9.32 13.86 12.29
CA MET A 1 7.95 13.57 11.80
C MET A 1 7.86 13.27 10.30
N LYS A 2 8.36 14.12 9.39
CA LYS A 2 8.21 13.92 7.92
C LYS A 2 8.73 12.56 7.39
N LYS A 3 9.91 12.10 7.85
CA LYS A 3 10.47 10.79 7.46
C LYS A 3 9.64 9.61 7.98
N PHE A 4 9.08 9.73 9.18
CA PHE A 4 8.21 8.72 9.77
C PHE A 4 6.88 8.63 9.02
N LEU A 5 6.33 9.77 8.58
CA LEU A 5 5.12 9.83 7.78
C LEU A 5 5.30 9.17 6.41
N LEU A 6 6.41 9.43 5.71
CA LEU A 6 6.76 8.74 4.46
C LEU A 6 6.91 7.24 4.66
N LEU A 7 7.62 6.82 5.72
CA LEU A 7 7.76 5.42 6.06
C LEU A 7 6.40 4.74 6.31
N PHE A 8 5.51 5.40 7.05
CA PHE A 8 4.16 4.92 7.32
C PHE A 8 3.32 4.81 6.05
N LEU A 9 3.36 5.81 5.17
CA LEU A 9 2.63 5.79 3.91
C LEU A 9 3.12 4.67 2.98
N SER A 10 4.43 4.47 2.90
CA SER A 10 5.03 3.39 2.11
C SER A 10 4.71 2.01 2.70
N LEU A 11 4.81 1.83 4.01
CA LEU A 11 4.41 0.59 4.70
C LEU A 11 2.92 0.29 4.51
N GLY A 12 2.06 1.30 4.66
CA GLY A 12 0.62 1.17 4.43
C GLY A 12 0.30 0.77 3.00
N THR A 13 0.99 1.36 2.01
CA THR A 13 0.85 0.99 0.60
C THR A 13 1.13 -0.49 0.38
N VAL A 14 2.27 -0.97 0.88
CA VAL A 14 2.68 -2.38 0.75
C VAL A 14 1.67 -3.31 1.45
N ALA A 15 1.25 -2.97 2.66
CA ALA A 15 0.28 -3.76 3.41
C ALA A 15 -1.06 -3.88 2.68
N PHE A 16 -1.57 -2.78 2.11
CA PHE A 16 -2.81 -2.79 1.35
C PHE A 16 -2.69 -3.54 0.01
N VAL A 17 -1.55 -3.46 -0.70
CA VAL A 17 -1.34 -4.28 -1.90
C VAL A 17 -1.38 -5.77 -1.55
N ILE A 18 -0.68 -6.17 -0.49
CA ILE A 18 -0.66 -7.58 -0.05
C ILE A 18 -2.08 -8.02 0.35
N ALA A 19 -2.79 -7.22 1.15
CA ALA A 19 -4.16 -7.52 1.56
C ALA A 19 -5.11 -7.64 0.36
N GLY A 20 -4.97 -6.76 -0.64
CA GLY A 20 -5.74 -6.83 -1.89
C GLY A 20 -5.48 -8.11 -2.66
N VAL A 21 -4.20 -8.46 -2.87
CA VAL A 21 -3.80 -9.70 -3.55
C VAL A 21 -4.32 -10.94 -2.81
N PHE A 22 -4.19 -10.98 -1.49
CA PHE A 22 -4.70 -12.08 -0.68
C PHE A 22 -6.23 -12.20 -0.78
N ALA A 23 -6.97 -11.09 -0.77
CA ALA A 23 -8.42 -11.09 -0.95
C ALA A 23 -8.82 -11.67 -2.33
N PHE A 24 -8.11 -11.31 -3.40
CA PHE A 24 -8.34 -11.88 -4.73
C PHE A 24 -7.99 -13.36 -4.82
N ILE A 25 -6.87 -13.78 -4.22
CA ILE A 25 -6.50 -15.20 -4.18
C ILE A 25 -7.56 -15.99 -3.40
N ASN A 26 -8.03 -15.48 -2.27
CA ASN A 26 -9.10 -16.09 -1.48
C ASN A 26 -10.39 -16.21 -2.29
N TYR A 27 -10.75 -15.17 -3.04
CA TYR A 27 -11.92 -15.20 -3.91
C TYR A 27 -11.79 -16.25 -5.02
N LEU A 28 -10.64 -16.28 -5.72
CA LEU A 28 -10.43 -17.12 -6.90
C LEU A 28 -10.22 -18.60 -6.55
N THR A 29 -9.57 -18.88 -5.43
CA THR A 29 -9.17 -20.25 -5.06
C THR A 29 -10.06 -20.87 -3.99
N GLY A 30 -10.87 -20.07 -3.29
CA GLY A 30 -11.61 -20.51 -2.11
C GLY A 30 -10.70 -20.94 -0.95
N TRP A 31 -9.38 -20.77 -1.06
CA TRP A 31 -8.48 -20.92 0.06
C TRP A 31 -8.78 -19.78 1.01
N HIS A 32 -9.34 -20.07 2.16
CA HIS A 32 -9.54 -19.08 3.21
C HIS A 32 -8.19 -18.70 3.83
N LEU A 33 -7.30 -18.05 3.06
CA LEU A 33 -5.99 -17.62 3.56
C LEU A 33 -6.23 -16.53 4.60
N GLY A 34 -5.74 -16.78 5.80
CA GLY A 34 -5.92 -15.93 6.95
C GLY A 34 -5.25 -16.56 8.17
N PHE A 35 -4.99 -15.75 9.19
CA PHE A 35 -4.57 -16.29 10.47
C PHE A 35 -5.75 -17.00 11.11
N LYS A 36 -5.51 -18.06 11.88
CA LYS A 36 -6.56 -18.83 12.53
C LYS A 36 -7.38 -17.91 13.46
N GLY A 37 -8.56 -17.46 13.01
CA GLY A 37 -9.41 -16.48 13.71
C GLY A 37 -9.62 -15.13 12.99
N GLU A 38 -8.80 -14.80 11.99
CA GLU A 38 -8.93 -13.63 11.11
C GLU A 38 -8.81 -14.09 9.66
N ALA A 39 -9.94 -14.48 9.06
CA ALA A 39 -9.99 -14.78 7.63
C ALA A 39 -9.84 -13.47 6.85
N VAL A 40 -8.90 -13.41 5.90
CA VAL A 40 -8.87 -12.30 4.94
C VAL A 40 -10.13 -12.40 4.09
N PRO A 41 -10.91 -11.31 3.94
CA PRO A 41 -12.17 -11.36 3.22
C PRO A 41 -11.96 -11.87 1.79
N GLY A 42 -12.65 -12.94 1.43
CA GLY A 42 -12.68 -13.49 0.07
C GLY A 42 -13.67 -12.76 -0.85
N ASP A 43 -14.03 -11.52 -0.53
CA ASP A 43 -14.92 -10.69 -1.33
C ASP A 43 -14.08 -9.82 -2.29
N PRO A 44 -14.28 -9.91 -3.62
CA PRO A 44 -13.56 -9.10 -4.59
C PRO A 44 -13.74 -7.59 -4.36
N VAL A 45 -14.86 -7.16 -3.78
CA VAL A 45 -15.09 -5.76 -3.41
C VAL A 45 -14.07 -5.29 -2.37
N MET A 46 -13.75 -6.14 -1.39
CA MET A 46 -12.73 -5.84 -0.38
C MET A 46 -11.33 -5.81 -1.01
N GLY A 47 -11.04 -6.70 -1.94
CA GLY A 47 -9.80 -6.67 -2.73
C GLY A 47 -9.61 -5.36 -3.49
N VAL A 48 -10.66 -4.87 -4.17
CA VAL A 48 -10.65 -3.56 -4.84
C VAL A 48 -10.46 -2.41 -3.85
N LEU A 49 -11.15 -2.43 -2.71
CA LEU A 49 -10.99 -1.40 -1.67
C LEU A 49 -9.55 -1.32 -1.17
N PHE A 50 -8.89 -2.46 -0.91
CA PHE A 50 -7.48 -2.47 -0.52
C PHE A 50 -6.58 -1.89 -1.62
N LEU A 51 -6.82 -2.21 -2.90
CA LEU A 51 -6.05 -1.61 -4.00
C LEU A 51 -6.25 -0.10 -4.12
N VAL A 52 -7.47 0.40 -3.91
CA VAL A 52 -7.76 1.84 -3.89
C VAL A 52 -6.99 2.52 -2.75
N LEU A 53 -7.01 1.94 -1.55
CA LEU A 53 -6.26 2.45 -0.40
C LEU A 53 -4.74 2.42 -0.66
N ALA A 54 -4.22 1.36 -1.27
CA ALA A 54 -2.82 1.30 -1.68
C ALA A 54 -2.48 2.43 -2.66
N GLY A 55 -3.32 2.68 -3.66
CA GLY A 55 -3.15 3.77 -4.61
C GLY A 55 -3.13 5.14 -3.93
N VAL A 56 -4.03 5.38 -2.98
CA VAL A 56 -4.08 6.64 -2.20
C VAL A 56 -2.81 6.82 -1.36
N PHE A 57 -2.40 5.80 -0.62
CA PHE A 57 -1.21 5.86 0.25
C PHE A 57 0.08 6.03 -0.58
N GLY A 58 0.21 5.29 -1.69
CA GLY A 58 1.36 5.40 -2.59
C GLY A 58 1.40 6.75 -3.29
N GLY A 59 0.25 7.27 -3.72
CA GLY A 59 0.11 8.60 -4.31
C GLY A 59 0.50 9.72 -3.34
N LEU A 60 0.05 9.62 -2.09
CA LEU A 60 0.43 10.55 -1.01
C LEU A 60 1.91 10.47 -0.68
N SER A 61 2.48 9.25 -0.60
CA SER A 61 3.91 9.04 -0.38
C SER A 61 4.74 9.74 -1.47
N ARG A 62 4.44 9.45 -2.74
CA ARG A 62 5.13 10.03 -3.90
C ARG A 62 4.94 11.55 -4.02
N TRP A 63 3.79 12.07 -3.62
CA TRP A 63 3.56 13.53 -3.57
C TRP A 63 4.40 14.19 -2.48
N MET A 64 4.50 13.58 -1.29
CA MET A 64 5.35 14.07 -0.21
C MET A 64 6.83 13.95 -0.55
N GLU A 65 7.27 12.88 -1.22
CA GLU A 65 8.63 12.75 -1.73
C GLU A 65 8.96 13.89 -2.68
N ARG A 66 8.09 14.18 -3.66
CA ARG A 66 8.28 15.30 -4.60
C ARG A 66 8.33 16.67 -3.93
N LYS A 67 7.53 16.88 -2.87
CA LYS A 67 7.56 18.13 -2.10
C LYS A 67 8.76 18.26 -1.18
N ASN A 68 9.36 17.16 -0.75
CA ASN A 68 10.51 17.15 0.15
C ASN A 68 11.85 16.92 -0.56
N ALA A 69 11.84 16.54 -1.83
CA ALA A 69 13.00 16.57 -2.70
C ALA A 69 13.40 18.04 -2.93
N ALA A 70 14.28 18.55 -2.08
CA ALA A 70 15.03 19.77 -2.40
C ALA A 70 15.70 19.56 -3.76
N PRO A 71 15.81 20.60 -4.61
CA PRO A 71 16.58 20.48 -5.84
C PRO A 71 17.97 20.00 -5.46
N GLU A 72 18.38 18.83 -5.96
CA GLU A 72 19.75 18.37 -5.80
C GLU A 72 20.66 19.53 -6.24
N PRO A 73 21.63 19.97 -5.44
CA PRO A 73 22.60 20.92 -5.92
C PRO A 73 23.25 20.26 -7.13
N LYS A 74 22.99 20.81 -8.33
CA LYS A 74 23.72 20.45 -9.54
C LYS A 74 25.18 20.36 -9.12
N LYS A 75 25.78 19.17 -9.23
CA LYS A 75 27.24 19.05 -9.15
C LYS A 75 27.76 20.03 -10.20
N ALA A 76 28.45 21.07 -9.73
CA ALA A 76 29.17 21.97 -10.60
C ALA A 76 30.33 21.14 -11.15
N ASP A 77 30.22 20.79 -12.43
CA ASP A 77 31.32 20.25 -13.23
C ASP A 77 32.42 21.30 -13.41
#